data_AF-A0A9E1Q4T3-F1
#
_entry.id   AF-A0A9E1Q4T3-F1
#
_cell.length_a   1.000
_cell.length_b   1.000
_cell.length_c   1.000
_cell.angle_alpha   90.00
_cell.angle_beta   90.00
_cell.angle_gamma   90.00
#
_symmetry.space_group_name_H-M   'P 1'
#
loop_
_entity.id
_entity.type
_entity.pdbx_description
1 polymer ?
#
loop_
_entity_poly.entity_id
_entity_poly.type
_entity_poly.pdbx_seq_one_letter_code
_entity_poly.pdbx_strand_id
1 'polypeptide(L)'
;MKFKQANPLLLTAILFVSTPLLSQTVSTSQWSTRVWSAASNGNWDAVNSLLKEVPKGEEDTLVAFREQLSDFISHRDEQIEDTIASREEALKEMNANVAEGNIVKAMQSVVKAQTLSDNFDDIMLQEDVQKVLLRAQEEIEIQLEEGNILTAQTMLFYLRTFYEDTSRRDLHDVWSDKLEQVNLQVSLLRQYAPKHLHSLFVERAIVLGDDEPEEFNPQASDNWIERVDGIDKNMLVRAIDLATGEHMNDVSWTELISGGLEALRTLQAVPAISETFTNITNEEANAVWHAAVSEEISSSSEYLKHIPGKRVLIQILNRLLDVNQASVKLPEGVILREFGDGAMSKLDRYSGIIWPDEY
;
A
#
# COMPACT_ATOMS: atom_id res chain seq x y z
N MET A 1 101.52 -20.10 -33.46
CA MET A 1 102.33 -21.02 -32.62
C MET A 1 102.71 -20.27 -31.33
N LYS A 2 102.13 -20.71 -30.20
CA LYS A 2 102.44 -20.51 -28.75
C LYS A 2 103.39 -19.36 -28.31
N PHE A 3 102.87 -18.38 -27.55
CA PHE A 3 102.99 -18.14 -26.06
C PHE A 3 104.26 -17.32 -25.66
N LYS A 4 104.33 -16.42 -24.66
CA LYS A 4 103.66 -16.14 -23.35
C LYS A 4 104.24 -14.79 -22.83
N GLN A 5 103.60 -13.85 -22.10
CA GLN A 5 103.16 -13.74 -20.67
C GLN A 5 102.54 -12.31 -20.54
N ALA A 6 101.39 -11.96 -19.93
CA ALA A 6 100.72 -12.23 -18.64
C ALA A 6 101.30 -11.51 -17.40
N ASN A 7 100.62 -10.47 -16.88
CA ASN A 7 100.01 -10.35 -15.51
C ASN A 7 99.41 -8.92 -15.23
N PRO A 8 98.61 -8.67 -14.16
CA PRO A 8 97.14 -8.78 -14.18
C PRO A 8 96.36 -7.49 -13.81
N LEU A 9 95.08 -7.45 -14.17
CA LEU A 9 94.07 -6.44 -13.81
C LEU A 9 93.39 -6.79 -12.48
N LEU A 10 93.25 -5.79 -11.59
CA LEU A 10 92.47 -5.90 -10.35
C LEU A 10 91.00 -5.59 -10.65
N LEU A 11 90.13 -6.57 -10.40
CA LEU A 11 88.68 -6.52 -10.54
C LEU A 11 88.08 -5.93 -9.26
N THR A 12 87.35 -4.80 -9.35
CA THR A 12 86.56 -4.28 -8.23
C THR A 12 85.11 -4.67 -8.46
N ALA A 13 84.62 -5.67 -7.72
CA ALA A 13 83.23 -6.10 -7.76
C ALA A 13 82.37 -5.17 -6.89
N ILE A 14 81.45 -4.43 -7.52
CA ILE A 14 80.38 -3.70 -6.83
C ILE A 14 79.24 -4.69 -6.58
N LEU A 15 79.05 -5.04 -5.30
CA LEU A 15 77.89 -5.81 -4.84
C LEU A 15 76.63 -4.95 -4.97
N PHE A 16 75.77 -5.28 -5.93
CA PHE A 16 74.36 -4.87 -5.90
C PHE A 16 73.67 -5.68 -4.78
N VAL A 17 73.36 -5.01 -3.67
CA VAL A 17 72.46 -5.55 -2.66
C VAL A 17 71.04 -5.41 -3.21
N SER A 18 70.47 -6.51 -3.70
CA SER A 18 69.04 -6.62 -3.95
C SER A 18 68.31 -6.54 -2.60
N THR A 19 67.74 -5.39 -2.25
CA THR A 19 66.79 -5.29 -1.16
C THR A 19 65.53 -6.07 -1.54
N PRO A 20 65.11 -7.09 -0.76
CA PRO A 20 63.81 -7.70 -0.98
C PRO A 20 62.73 -6.66 -0.67
N LEU A 21 61.75 -6.48 -1.56
CA LEU A 21 60.49 -5.81 -1.20
C LEU A 21 59.86 -6.64 -0.08
N LEU A 22 60.01 -6.19 1.16
CA LEU A 22 59.22 -6.66 2.28
C LEU A 22 57.75 -6.33 1.97
N SER A 23 56.94 -7.38 1.83
CA SER A 23 55.49 -7.28 1.78
C SER A 23 55.03 -6.56 3.05
N GLN A 24 54.60 -5.30 2.94
CA GLN A 24 54.11 -4.54 4.09
C GLN A 24 52.78 -5.15 4.54
N THR A 25 52.79 -5.85 5.67
CA THR A 25 51.56 -6.25 6.35
C THR A 25 50.86 -4.98 6.84
N VAL A 26 49.65 -4.70 6.30
CA VAL A 26 48.83 -3.58 6.76
C VAL A 26 48.57 -3.76 8.25
N SER A 27 48.90 -2.75 9.05
CA SER A 27 48.65 -2.81 10.51
C SER A 27 47.15 -2.84 10.80
N THR A 28 46.75 -3.49 11.89
CA THR A 28 45.34 -3.54 12.35
C THR A 28 44.71 -2.15 12.44
N SER A 29 45.46 -1.15 12.90
CA SER A 29 45.01 0.24 12.97
C SER A 29 44.74 0.87 11.60
N GLN A 30 45.61 0.64 10.62
CA GLN A 30 45.43 1.14 9.26
C GLN A 30 44.25 0.45 8.56
N TRP A 31 44.11 -0.86 8.74
CA TRP A 31 42.94 -1.60 8.23
C TRP A 31 41.64 -1.08 8.84
N SER A 32 41.58 -0.94 10.17
CA SER A 32 40.40 -0.43 10.87
C SER A 32 40.02 0.98 10.40
N THR A 33 41.00 1.87 10.23
CA THR A 33 40.79 3.22 9.71
C THR A 33 40.19 3.20 8.31
N ARG A 34 40.65 2.28 7.44
CA ARG A 34 40.11 2.12 6.08
C ARG A 34 38.67 1.60 6.09
N VAL A 35 38.35 0.64 6.96
CA VAL A 35 36.99 0.12 7.12
C VAL A 35 36.03 1.23 7.56
N TRP A 36 36.40 1.97 8.60
CA TRP A 36 35.58 3.08 9.10
C TRP A 36 35.41 4.20 8.08
N SER A 37 36.48 4.55 7.36
CA SER A 37 36.39 5.57 6.31
C SER A 37 35.52 5.12 5.12
N ALA A 38 35.52 3.83 4.78
CA ALA A 38 34.64 3.30 3.74
C ALA A 38 33.17 3.32 4.19
N ALA A 39 32.91 2.88 5.42
CA ALA A 39 31.57 2.87 6.02
C ALA A 39 30.99 4.28 6.17
N SER A 40 31.79 5.25 6.66
CA SER A 40 31.35 6.64 6.83
C SER A 40 30.98 7.32 5.51
N ASN A 41 31.56 6.86 4.40
CA ASN A 41 31.29 7.36 3.06
C ASN A 41 30.21 6.54 2.32
N GLY A 42 29.58 5.56 2.98
CA GLY A 42 28.56 4.69 2.39
C GLY A 42 29.08 3.71 1.33
N ASN A 43 30.41 3.50 1.24
CA ASN A 43 31.01 2.60 0.25
C ASN A 43 31.05 1.16 0.78
N TRP A 44 29.91 0.48 0.72
CA TRP A 44 29.73 -0.87 1.25
C TRP A 44 30.53 -1.95 0.50
N ASP A 45 30.79 -1.78 -0.80
CA ASP A 45 31.65 -2.69 -1.57
C ASP A 45 33.09 -2.70 -1.04
N ALA A 46 33.61 -1.50 -0.71
CA ALA A 46 34.92 -1.36 -0.12
C ALA A 46 34.96 -1.93 1.32
N VAL A 47 33.90 -1.73 2.11
CA VAL A 47 33.76 -2.35 3.44
C VAL A 47 33.82 -3.87 3.32
N ASN A 48 32.97 -4.46 2.47
CA ASN A 48 32.91 -5.91 2.27
C ASN A 48 34.26 -6.48 1.79
N SER A 49 34.95 -5.77 0.91
CA SER A 49 36.29 -6.17 0.44
C SER A 49 37.33 -6.14 1.57
N LEU A 50 37.32 -5.08 2.40
CA LEU A 50 38.24 -4.95 3.54
C LEU A 50 37.96 -5.99 4.63
N LEU A 51 36.69 -6.34 4.87
CA LEU A 51 36.31 -7.39 5.82
C LEU A 51 36.75 -8.79 5.35
N LYS A 52 36.95 -9.02 4.05
CA LYS A 52 37.58 -10.28 3.56
C LYS A 52 39.09 -10.34 3.81
N GLU A 53 39.72 -9.21 4.09
CA GLU A 53 41.17 -9.06 4.27
C GLU A 53 41.54 -8.66 5.70
N VAL A 54 40.86 -9.20 6.71
CA VAL A 54 41.19 -8.91 8.13
C VAL A 54 42.67 -9.26 8.40
N PRO A 55 43.47 -8.35 8.96
CA PRO A 55 44.87 -8.61 9.29
C PRO A 55 45.04 -9.85 10.17
N LYS A 56 46.11 -10.60 9.93
CA LYS A 56 46.48 -11.76 10.74
C LYS A 56 47.30 -11.30 11.95
N GLY A 57 46.97 -11.83 13.13
CA GLY A 57 47.65 -11.51 14.39
C GLY A 57 47.07 -12.33 15.55
N GLU A 58 47.85 -12.47 16.62
CA GLU A 58 47.53 -13.31 17.79
C GLU A 58 46.85 -12.53 18.94
N GLU A 59 46.58 -11.24 18.77
CA GLU A 59 45.84 -10.46 19.76
C GLU A 59 44.42 -11.01 19.96
N ASP A 60 44.03 -11.28 21.22
CA ASP A 60 42.74 -11.90 21.56
C ASP A 60 41.54 -11.20 20.92
N THR A 61 41.55 -9.87 20.85
CA THR A 61 40.47 -9.07 20.25
C THR A 61 40.36 -9.27 18.74
N LEU A 62 41.49 -9.43 18.05
CA LEU A 62 41.55 -9.65 16.61
C LEU A 62 41.18 -11.09 16.24
N VAL A 63 41.49 -12.05 17.12
CA VAL A 63 41.02 -13.44 17.02
C VAL A 63 39.50 -13.48 17.17
N ALA A 64 38.96 -12.93 18.26
CA ALA A 64 37.52 -12.90 18.53
C ALA A 64 36.74 -12.16 17.42
N PHE A 65 37.27 -11.06 16.88
CA PHE A 65 36.64 -10.36 15.78
C PHE A 65 36.55 -11.22 14.50
N ARG A 66 37.60 -11.98 14.16
CA ARG A 66 37.56 -12.87 12.99
C ARG A 66 36.56 -14.00 13.17
N GLU A 67 36.45 -14.55 14.37
CA GLU A 67 35.42 -15.56 14.70
C GLU A 67 34.02 -14.98 14.52
N GLN A 68 33.73 -13.81 15.14
CA GLN A 68 32.43 -13.15 15.00
C GLN A 68 32.10 -12.76 13.56
N LEU A 69 33.09 -12.32 12.78
CA LEU A 69 32.90 -12.00 11.36
C LEU A 69 32.60 -13.26 10.55
N SER A 70 33.29 -14.37 10.85
CA SER A 70 33.00 -15.67 10.22
C SER A 70 31.58 -16.12 10.52
N ASP A 71 31.15 -16.04 11.78
CA ASP A 71 29.79 -16.37 12.21
C ASP A 71 28.78 -15.46 11.51
N PHE A 72 29.03 -14.15 11.45
CA PHE A 72 28.16 -13.20 10.75
C PHE A 72 28.01 -13.53 9.26
N ILE A 73 29.11 -13.86 8.57
CA ILE A 73 29.07 -14.24 7.15
C ILE A 73 28.29 -15.54 6.98
N SER A 74 28.53 -16.55 7.82
CA SER A 74 27.80 -17.84 7.76
C SER A 74 26.30 -17.63 7.93
N HIS A 75 25.88 -16.89 8.97
CA HIS A 75 24.46 -16.61 9.19
C HIS A 75 23.83 -15.80 8.05
N ARG A 76 24.59 -14.86 7.46
CA ARG A 76 24.12 -14.09 6.32
C ARG A 76 23.94 -14.96 5.08
N ASP A 77 24.89 -15.84 4.79
CA ASP A 77 24.81 -16.75 3.65
C ASP A 77 23.65 -17.74 3.83
N GLU A 78 23.49 -18.31 5.02
CA GLU A 78 22.34 -19.15 5.40
C GLU A 78 21.02 -18.40 5.23
N GLN A 79 20.92 -17.14 5.70
CA GLN A 79 19.73 -16.32 5.55
C GLN A 79 19.39 -16.06 4.07
N ILE A 80 20.40 -15.83 3.22
CA ILE A 80 20.21 -15.63 1.78
C ILE A 80 19.67 -16.92 1.14
N GLU A 81 20.26 -18.08 1.45
CA GLU A 81 19.80 -19.38 0.95
C GLU A 81 18.36 -19.66 1.40
N ASP A 82 18.04 -19.44 2.68
CA ASP A 82 16.69 -19.62 3.22
C ASP A 82 15.67 -18.68 2.56
N THR A 83 16.06 -17.43 2.28
CA THR A 83 15.21 -16.45 1.61
C THR A 83 14.92 -16.87 0.16
N ILE A 84 15.95 -17.33 -0.57
CA ILE A 84 15.80 -17.84 -1.94
C ILE A 84 14.89 -19.07 -1.94
N ALA A 85 15.11 -20.04 -1.05
CA ALA A 85 14.29 -21.24 -0.95
C ALA A 85 12.83 -20.91 -0.60
N SER A 86 12.60 -19.99 0.34
CA SER A 86 11.26 -19.54 0.72
C SER A 86 10.53 -18.84 -0.42
N ARG A 87 11.26 -18.06 -1.23
CA ARG A 87 10.73 -17.40 -2.42
C ARG A 87 10.35 -18.42 -3.50
N GLU A 88 11.19 -19.41 -3.75
CA GLU A 88 10.89 -20.50 -4.69
C GLU A 88 9.66 -21.31 -4.25
N GLU A 89 9.54 -21.62 -2.96
CA GLU A 89 8.36 -22.32 -2.45
C GLU A 89 7.10 -21.44 -2.57
N ALA A 90 7.19 -20.12 -2.33
CA ALA A 90 6.07 -19.21 -2.57
C ALA A 90 5.62 -19.21 -4.04
N LEU A 91 6.54 -19.22 -5.01
CA LEU A 91 6.21 -19.31 -6.44
C LEU A 91 5.61 -20.67 -6.82
N LYS A 92 6.01 -21.75 -6.14
CA LYS A 92 5.42 -23.08 -6.31
C LYS A 92 4.01 -23.14 -5.73
N GLU A 93 3.79 -22.58 -4.54
CA GLU A 93 2.47 -22.41 -3.92
C GLU A 93 1.54 -21.59 -4.83
N MET A 94 2.05 -20.50 -5.42
CA MET A 94 1.31 -19.70 -6.41
C MET A 94 0.81 -20.59 -7.56
N ASN A 95 1.70 -21.35 -8.18
CA ASN A 95 1.34 -22.23 -9.31
C ASN A 95 0.34 -23.33 -8.91
N ALA A 96 0.46 -23.90 -7.70
CA ALA A 96 -0.51 -24.86 -7.18
C ALA A 96 -1.90 -24.24 -7.01
N ASN A 97 -1.97 -23.05 -6.39
CA ASN A 97 -3.22 -22.32 -6.21
C ASN A 97 -3.88 -21.94 -7.55
N VAL A 98 -3.09 -21.57 -8.56
CA VAL A 98 -3.61 -21.31 -9.92
C VAL A 98 -4.21 -22.57 -10.53
N ALA A 99 -3.57 -23.73 -10.36
CA ALA A 99 -4.07 -25.01 -10.87
C ALA A 99 -5.37 -25.45 -10.18
N GLU A 100 -5.54 -25.09 -8.91
CA GLU A 100 -6.77 -25.29 -8.13
C GLU A 100 -7.85 -24.23 -8.42
N GLY A 101 -7.52 -23.19 -9.19
CA GLY A 101 -8.42 -22.08 -9.50
C GLY A 101 -8.57 -21.04 -8.39
N ASN A 102 -7.77 -21.11 -7.32
CA ASN A 102 -7.82 -20.15 -6.21
C ASN A 102 -6.88 -18.96 -6.47
N ILE A 103 -7.39 -17.98 -7.22
CA ILE A 103 -6.60 -16.79 -7.60
C ILE A 103 -6.28 -15.88 -6.42
N VAL A 104 -7.14 -15.82 -5.40
CA VAL A 104 -6.89 -15.04 -4.18
C VAL A 104 -5.66 -15.56 -3.45
N LYS A 105 -5.53 -16.87 -3.26
CA LYS A 105 -4.34 -17.48 -2.64
C LYS A 105 -3.11 -17.39 -3.53
N ALA A 106 -3.27 -17.50 -4.86
CA ALA A 106 -2.17 -17.29 -5.79
C ALA A 106 -1.59 -15.87 -5.67
N MET A 107 -2.45 -14.84 -5.55
CA MET A 107 -2.03 -13.46 -5.32
C MET A 107 -1.29 -13.28 -3.99
N GLN A 108 -1.76 -13.92 -2.91
CA GLN A 108 -1.06 -13.92 -1.63
C GLN A 108 0.36 -14.51 -1.75
N SER A 109 0.51 -15.62 -2.47
CA SER A 109 1.80 -16.24 -2.76
C SER A 109 2.72 -15.35 -3.62
N VAL A 110 2.16 -14.61 -4.59
CA VAL A 110 2.91 -13.62 -5.40
C VAL A 110 3.48 -12.51 -4.52
N VAL A 111 2.65 -11.91 -3.65
CA VAL A 111 3.10 -10.84 -2.73
C VAL A 111 4.18 -11.39 -1.79
N LYS A 112 3.99 -12.59 -1.22
CA LYS A 112 5.01 -13.27 -0.41
C LYS A 112 6.32 -13.43 -1.17
N ALA A 113 6.29 -13.94 -2.40
CA ALA A 113 7.49 -14.11 -3.23
C ALA A 113 8.21 -12.78 -3.50
N GLN A 114 7.46 -11.70 -3.72
CA GLN A 114 8.02 -10.35 -3.91
C GLN A 114 8.69 -9.82 -2.66
N THR A 115 8.06 -9.95 -1.49
CA THR A 115 8.64 -9.48 -0.21
C THR A 115 9.93 -10.22 0.18
N LEU A 116 10.15 -11.40 -0.41
CA LEU A 116 11.37 -12.20 -0.25
C LEU A 116 12.40 -11.92 -1.35
N SER A 117 12.19 -10.92 -2.20
CA SER A 117 13.11 -10.55 -3.28
C SER A 117 13.89 -9.28 -2.94
N ASP A 118 15.19 -9.26 -3.26
CA ASP A 118 16.02 -8.06 -3.15
C ASP A 118 15.62 -6.98 -4.17
N ASN A 119 14.99 -7.38 -5.28
CA ASN A 119 14.47 -6.51 -6.31
C ASN A 119 13.04 -6.93 -6.68
N PHE A 120 12.10 -6.01 -6.52
CA PHE A 120 10.67 -6.29 -6.69
C PHE A 120 10.29 -6.38 -8.17
N ASP A 121 11.03 -5.69 -9.05
CA ASP A 121 10.82 -5.75 -10.50
C ASP A 121 11.15 -7.13 -11.07
N ASP A 122 12.13 -7.83 -10.51
CA ASP A 122 12.54 -9.15 -11.01
C ASP A 122 11.40 -10.18 -10.87
N ILE A 123 10.57 -10.06 -9.84
CA ILE A 123 9.39 -10.91 -9.64
C ILE A 123 8.26 -10.51 -10.58
N MET A 124 8.02 -9.21 -10.77
CA MET A 124 7.03 -8.68 -11.71
C MET A 124 7.30 -9.08 -13.17
N LEU A 125 8.57 -9.24 -13.55
CA LEU A 125 8.95 -9.62 -14.91
C LEU A 125 8.81 -11.12 -15.20
N GLN A 126 8.52 -11.95 -14.21
CA GLN A 126 8.29 -13.38 -14.44
C GLN A 126 6.96 -13.63 -15.17
N GLU A 127 7.00 -14.44 -16.23
CA GLU A 127 5.86 -14.70 -17.10
C GLU A 127 4.65 -15.27 -16.32
N ASP A 128 4.90 -16.21 -15.41
CA ASP A 128 3.82 -16.85 -14.65
C ASP A 128 3.20 -15.90 -13.62
N VAL A 129 4.00 -15.01 -13.02
CA VAL A 129 3.49 -13.93 -12.15
C VAL A 129 2.59 -13.00 -12.95
N GLN A 130 3.01 -12.57 -14.15
CA GLN A 130 2.19 -11.71 -15.01
C GLN A 130 0.85 -12.34 -15.39
N LYS A 131 0.83 -13.66 -15.65
CA LYS A 131 -0.44 -14.39 -15.90
C LYS A 131 -1.36 -14.35 -14.68
N VAL A 132 -0.82 -14.52 -13.47
CA VAL A 132 -1.61 -14.41 -12.23
C VAL A 132 -2.17 -13.00 -12.05
N LEU A 133 -1.34 -11.97 -12.26
CA LEU A 133 -1.77 -10.58 -12.13
C LEU A 133 -2.87 -10.21 -13.14
N LEU A 134 -2.79 -10.71 -14.38
CA LEU A 134 -3.84 -10.50 -15.39
C LEU A 134 -5.14 -11.20 -14.99
N ARG A 135 -5.06 -12.46 -14.58
CA ARG A 135 -6.23 -13.22 -14.13
C ARG A 135 -6.86 -12.63 -12.88
N ALA A 136 -6.06 -12.09 -11.96
CA ALA A 136 -6.56 -11.40 -10.77
C ALA A 136 -7.35 -10.13 -11.13
N GLN A 137 -6.94 -9.39 -12.16
CA GLN A 137 -7.68 -8.21 -12.63
C GLN A 137 -9.06 -8.60 -13.18
N GLU A 138 -9.13 -9.65 -13.99
CA GLU A 138 -10.40 -10.19 -14.51
C GLU A 138 -11.30 -10.67 -13.37
N GLU A 139 -10.74 -11.43 -12.43
CA GLU A 139 -11.46 -11.96 -11.27
C GLU A 139 -11.98 -10.84 -10.37
N ILE A 140 -11.24 -9.74 -10.17
CA ILE A 140 -11.72 -8.58 -9.40
C ILE A 140 -13.01 -8.03 -10.01
N GLU A 141 -13.08 -7.88 -11.34
CA GLU A 141 -14.31 -7.37 -11.96
C GLU A 141 -15.48 -8.36 -11.78
N ILE A 142 -15.23 -9.66 -11.91
CA ILE A 142 -16.24 -10.70 -11.66
C ILE A 142 -16.75 -10.61 -10.21
N GLN A 143 -15.85 -10.53 -9.23
CA GLN A 143 -16.23 -10.44 -7.82
C GLN A 143 -17.00 -9.15 -7.52
N LEU A 144 -16.69 -8.04 -8.20
CA LEU A 144 -17.44 -6.78 -8.09
C LEU A 144 -18.85 -6.90 -8.70
N GLU A 145 -18.98 -7.53 -9.88
CA GLU A 145 -20.27 -7.77 -10.54
C GLU A 145 -21.17 -8.71 -9.73
N GLU A 146 -20.59 -9.72 -9.08
CA GLU A 146 -21.30 -10.67 -8.21
C GLU A 146 -21.63 -10.08 -6.82
N GLY A 147 -21.09 -8.92 -6.47
CA GLY A 147 -21.32 -8.27 -5.18
C GLY A 147 -20.42 -8.79 -4.05
N ASN A 148 -19.42 -9.62 -4.35
CA ASN A 148 -18.46 -10.20 -3.40
C ASN A 148 -17.37 -9.19 -3.01
N ILE A 149 -17.81 -8.02 -2.51
CA ILE A 149 -16.97 -6.82 -2.37
C ILE A 149 -15.76 -7.02 -1.45
N LEU A 150 -15.85 -7.89 -0.43
CA LEU A 150 -14.74 -8.20 0.47
C LEU A 150 -13.64 -9.05 -0.19
N THR A 151 -14.02 -9.96 -1.08
CA THR A 151 -13.06 -10.75 -1.86
C THR A 151 -12.35 -9.83 -2.85
N ALA A 152 -13.11 -8.98 -3.56
CA ALA A 152 -12.54 -7.97 -4.45
C ALA A 152 -11.59 -7.00 -3.70
N GLN A 153 -11.97 -6.52 -2.52
CA GLN A 153 -11.13 -5.68 -1.65
C GLN A 153 -9.79 -6.36 -1.33
N THR A 154 -9.83 -7.66 -1.00
CA THR A 154 -8.62 -8.44 -0.67
C THR A 154 -7.69 -8.55 -1.86
N MET A 155 -8.23 -8.83 -3.05
CA MET A 155 -7.44 -8.94 -4.28
C MET A 155 -6.86 -7.58 -4.71
N LEU A 156 -7.63 -6.49 -4.57
CA LEU A 156 -7.16 -5.13 -4.79
C LEU A 156 -6.05 -4.74 -3.83
N PHE A 157 -6.16 -5.12 -2.55
CA PHE A 157 -5.08 -4.94 -1.58
C PHE A 157 -3.80 -5.65 -2.01
N TYR A 158 -3.90 -6.91 -2.49
CA TYR A 158 -2.73 -7.62 -3.00
C TYR A 158 -2.15 -6.99 -4.27
N LEU A 159 -2.97 -6.54 -5.22
CA LEU A 159 -2.47 -5.81 -6.40
C LEU A 159 -1.77 -4.52 -6.02
N ARG A 160 -2.39 -3.69 -5.16
CA ARG A 160 -1.77 -2.44 -4.69
C ARG A 160 -0.42 -2.72 -4.02
N THR A 161 -0.42 -3.64 -3.05
CA THR A 161 0.80 -4.04 -2.31
C THR A 161 1.88 -4.54 -3.26
N PHE A 162 1.50 -5.32 -4.26
CA PHE A 162 2.46 -5.84 -5.24
C PHE A 162 3.17 -4.73 -6.03
N TYR A 163 2.51 -3.59 -6.28
CA TYR A 163 3.12 -2.51 -7.06
C TYR A 163 3.82 -1.44 -6.20
N GLU A 164 3.67 -1.45 -4.87
CA GLU A 164 4.08 -0.37 -3.94
C GLU A 164 5.56 0.03 -4.06
N ASP A 165 6.46 -0.93 -4.28
CA ASP A 165 7.91 -0.71 -4.41
C ASP A 165 8.49 -1.18 -5.76
N THR A 166 7.64 -1.28 -6.78
CA THR A 166 8.08 -1.60 -8.15
C THR A 166 8.35 -0.34 -8.96
N SER A 167 8.94 -0.50 -10.15
CA SER A 167 9.06 0.61 -11.11
C SER A 167 7.71 1.08 -11.68
N ARG A 168 6.59 0.41 -11.38
CA ARG A 168 5.24 0.66 -11.92
C ARG A 168 4.35 1.41 -10.94
N ARG A 169 4.82 2.57 -10.49
CA ARG A 169 4.04 3.48 -9.64
C ARG A 169 2.71 3.89 -10.27
N ASP A 170 2.66 4.00 -11.59
CA ASP A 170 1.41 4.27 -12.33
C ASP A 170 0.34 3.21 -12.04
N LEU A 171 0.72 1.93 -11.95
CA LEU A 171 -0.21 0.86 -11.61
C LEU A 171 -0.53 0.84 -10.13
N HIS A 172 0.44 1.09 -9.26
CA HIS A 172 0.19 1.24 -7.82
C HIS A 172 -0.95 2.25 -7.57
N ASP A 173 -0.85 3.43 -8.17
CA ASP A 173 -1.82 4.51 -7.97
C ASP A 173 -3.21 4.10 -8.49
N VAL A 174 -3.30 3.47 -9.67
CA VAL A 174 -4.57 2.95 -10.22
C VAL A 174 -5.24 1.95 -9.27
N TRP A 175 -4.48 1.00 -8.72
CA TRP A 175 -5.04 -0.01 -7.80
C TRP A 175 -5.33 0.57 -6.42
N SER A 176 -4.58 1.57 -5.97
CA SER A 176 -4.85 2.32 -4.75
C SER A 176 -6.20 3.03 -4.85
N ASP A 177 -6.42 3.77 -5.93
CA ASP A 177 -7.67 4.50 -6.16
C ASP A 177 -8.88 3.54 -6.21
N LYS A 178 -8.71 2.39 -6.88
CA LYS A 178 -9.78 1.37 -6.96
C LYS A 178 -10.05 0.72 -5.59
N LEU A 179 -9.00 0.45 -4.81
CA LEU A 179 -9.14 -0.07 -3.45
C LEU A 179 -9.86 0.94 -2.54
N GLU A 180 -9.56 2.23 -2.64
CA GLU A 180 -10.24 3.28 -1.88
C GLU A 180 -11.74 3.34 -2.18
N GLN A 181 -12.13 3.22 -3.45
CA GLN A 181 -13.54 3.15 -3.84
C GLN A 181 -14.26 1.94 -3.23
N VAL A 182 -13.62 0.77 -3.24
CA VAL A 182 -14.15 -0.45 -2.63
C VAL A 182 -14.21 -0.33 -1.10
N ASN A 183 -13.20 0.29 -0.47
CA ASN A 183 -13.19 0.54 0.96
C ASN A 183 -14.38 1.40 1.40
N LEU A 184 -14.75 2.40 0.61
CA LEU A 184 -15.93 3.22 0.86
C LEU A 184 -17.22 2.37 0.84
N GLN A 185 -17.37 1.49 -0.15
CA GLN A 185 -18.53 0.57 -0.19
C GLN A 185 -18.56 -0.35 1.04
N VAL A 186 -17.42 -0.92 1.44
CA VAL A 186 -17.32 -1.75 2.65
C VAL A 186 -17.68 -0.96 3.91
N SER A 187 -17.30 0.33 3.99
CA SER A 187 -17.70 1.22 5.08
C SER A 187 -19.21 1.41 5.13
N LEU A 188 -19.84 1.63 3.98
CA LEU A 188 -21.29 1.74 3.85
C LEU A 188 -22.01 0.46 4.26
N LEU A 189 -21.50 -0.71 3.87
CA LEU A 189 -22.08 -1.99 4.30
C LEU A 189 -21.94 -2.18 5.82
N ARG A 190 -20.79 -1.82 6.40
CA ARG A 190 -20.59 -1.88 7.84
C ARG A 190 -21.63 -1.06 8.60
N GLN A 191 -21.99 0.09 8.03
CA GLN A 191 -22.93 1.01 8.62
C GLN A 191 -24.39 0.60 8.38
N TYR A 192 -24.76 0.31 7.14
CA TYR A 192 -26.16 0.22 6.70
C TYR A 192 -26.59 -1.16 6.22
N ALA A 193 -25.69 -2.15 6.16
CA ALA A 193 -26.02 -3.53 5.83
C ALA A 193 -25.11 -4.52 6.59
N PRO A 194 -25.03 -4.43 7.93
CA PRO A 194 -24.07 -5.21 8.70
C PRO A 194 -24.31 -6.72 8.61
N LYS A 195 -25.55 -7.17 8.39
CA LYS A 195 -25.85 -8.60 8.22
C LYS A 195 -25.36 -9.09 6.86
N HIS A 196 -25.57 -8.33 5.78
CA HIS A 196 -24.98 -8.63 4.48
C HIS A 196 -23.45 -8.60 4.53
N LEU A 197 -22.84 -7.63 5.22
CA LEU A 197 -21.39 -7.61 5.39
C LEU A 197 -20.89 -8.88 6.09
N HIS A 198 -21.62 -9.37 7.11
CA HIS A 198 -21.29 -10.62 7.79
C HIS A 198 -21.35 -11.84 6.84
N SER A 199 -22.35 -11.94 5.95
CA SER A 199 -22.38 -13.05 4.98
C SER A 199 -21.18 -13.02 4.04
N LEU A 200 -20.72 -11.85 3.63
CA LEU A 200 -19.51 -11.71 2.83
C LEU A 200 -18.24 -12.14 3.58
N PHE A 201 -18.18 -11.95 4.90
CA PHE A 201 -17.07 -12.46 5.72
C PHE A 201 -17.05 -13.99 5.74
N VAL A 202 -18.22 -14.63 5.87
CA VAL A 202 -18.35 -16.09 5.81
C VAL A 202 -17.91 -16.63 4.44
N GLU A 203 -18.39 -16.03 3.35
CA GLU A 203 -18.01 -16.41 1.99
C GLU A 203 -16.50 -16.25 1.76
N ARG A 204 -15.91 -15.15 2.21
CA ARG A 204 -14.47 -14.92 2.13
C ARG A 204 -13.66 -15.94 2.93
N ALA A 205 -14.11 -16.31 4.14
CA ALA A 205 -13.44 -17.32 4.96
C ALA A 205 -13.36 -18.67 4.23
N ILE A 206 -14.44 -19.07 3.52
CA ILE A 206 -14.46 -20.28 2.69
C ILE A 206 -13.41 -20.21 1.57
N VAL A 207 -13.30 -19.08 0.87
CA VAL A 207 -12.32 -18.89 -0.22
C VAL A 207 -10.88 -18.97 0.29
N LEU A 208 -10.63 -18.41 1.48
CA LEU A 208 -9.31 -18.43 2.13
C LEU A 208 -9.03 -19.75 2.87
N GLY A 209 -10.05 -20.57 3.13
CA GLY A 209 -9.94 -21.76 3.98
C GLY A 209 -9.64 -21.41 5.44
N ASP A 210 -10.11 -20.24 5.88
CA ASP A 210 -10.03 -19.77 7.27
C ASP A 210 -11.20 -20.32 8.09
N ASP A 211 -11.10 -20.22 9.43
CA ASP A 211 -12.21 -20.55 10.31
C ASP A 211 -13.41 -19.61 10.08
N GLU A 212 -14.62 -20.16 10.19
CA GLU A 212 -15.84 -19.38 10.04
C GLU A 212 -15.96 -18.31 11.14
N PRO A 213 -16.35 -17.07 10.80
CA PRO A 213 -16.61 -16.03 11.80
C PRO A 213 -17.69 -16.43 12.81
N GLU A 214 -17.67 -15.82 14.00
CA GLU A 214 -18.76 -15.97 14.97
C GLU A 214 -20.10 -15.51 14.39
N GLU A 215 -21.20 -16.12 14.83
CA GLU A 215 -22.56 -15.78 14.37
C GLU A 215 -22.86 -14.27 14.50
N PHE A 216 -23.56 -13.73 13.50
CA PHE A 216 -23.96 -12.32 13.48
C PHE A 216 -24.73 -11.91 14.74
N ASN A 217 -24.26 -10.84 15.41
CA ASN A 217 -24.99 -10.21 16.52
C ASN A 217 -26.12 -9.30 15.99
N PRO A 218 -27.40 -9.61 16.22
CA PRO A 218 -28.52 -8.81 15.72
C PRO A 218 -28.58 -7.38 16.28
N GLN A 219 -27.96 -7.10 17.43
CA GLN A 219 -27.92 -5.75 17.99
C GLN A 219 -27.15 -4.77 17.10
N ALA A 220 -26.27 -5.25 16.22
CA ALA A 220 -25.51 -4.39 15.32
C ALA A 220 -26.37 -3.71 14.23
N SER A 221 -27.57 -4.22 13.94
CA SER A 221 -28.42 -3.72 12.84
C SER A 221 -28.92 -2.29 13.02
N ASP A 222 -29.16 -1.85 14.26
CA ASP A 222 -29.72 -0.52 14.54
C ASP A 222 -28.66 0.51 14.95
N ASN A 223 -27.38 0.13 15.01
CA ASN A 223 -26.28 1.02 15.42
C ASN A 223 -26.17 2.28 14.55
N TRP A 224 -26.61 2.23 13.29
CA TRP A 224 -26.54 3.39 12.40
C TRP A 224 -27.46 4.54 12.83
N ILE A 225 -28.54 4.24 13.56
CA ILE A 225 -29.54 5.24 13.97
C ILE A 225 -28.89 6.28 14.88
N GLU A 226 -28.17 5.82 15.91
CA GLU A 226 -27.43 6.67 16.84
C GLU A 226 -26.38 7.50 16.11
N ARG A 227 -25.69 6.88 15.14
CA ARG A 227 -24.64 7.53 14.34
C ARG A 227 -25.12 8.65 13.43
N VAL A 228 -26.42 8.74 13.13
CA VAL A 228 -26.97 9.82 12.29
C VAL A 228 -27.92 10.73 13.06
N ASP A 229 -28.19 10.41 14.33
CA ASP A 229 -29.06 11.22 15.16
C ASP A 229 -28.42 12.58 15.48
N GLY A 230 -29.24 13.63 15.49
CA GLY A 230 -28.79 14.99 15.76
C GLY A 230 -27.89 15.63 14.70
N ILE A 231 -27.55 14.95 13.60
CA ILE A 231 -26.78 15.55 12.49
C ILE A 231 -27.65 16.58 11.76
N ASP A 232 -27.16 17.83 11.66
CA ASP A 232 -27.82 18.91 10.94
C ASP A 232 -26.93 19.57 9.87
N LYS A 233 -27.59 20.21 8.90
CA LYS A 233 -26.93 20.85 7.76
C LYS A 233 -25.95 21.97 8.16
N ASN A 234 -26.24 22.72 9.22
CA ASN A 234 -25.34 23.78 9.67
C ASN A 234 -24.05 23.22 10.27
N MET A 235 -24.10 22.05 10.91
CA MET A 235 -22.89 21.33 11.35
C MET A 235 -21.99 21.03 10.15
N LEU A 236 -22.53 20.37 9.12
CA LEU A 236 -21.79 20.04 7.90
C LEU A 236 -21.20 21.28 7.21
N VAL A 237 -22.01 22.32 7.01
CA VAL A 237 -21.56 23.56 6.36
C VAL A 237 -20.45 24.23 7.15
N ARG A 238 -20.53 24.26 8.49
CA ARG A 238 -19.46 24.82 9.33
C ARG A 238 -18.18 24.00 9.26
N ALA A 239 -18.28 22.68 9.28
CA ALA A 239 -17.13 21.80 9.20
C ALA A 239 -16.36 21.97 7.88
N ILE A 240 -17.06 22.01 6.75
CA ILE A 240 -16.44 22.23 5.44
C ILE A 240 -15.86 23.65 5.32
N ASP A 241 -16.56 24.67 5.81
CA ASP A 241 -16.07 26.06 5.82
C ASP A 241 -14.76 26.17 6.62
N LEU A 242 -14.70 25.52 7.79
CA LEU A 242 -13.51 25.44 8.63
C LEU A 242 -12.36 24.73 7.91
N ALA A 243 -12.63 23.57 7.30
CA ALA A 243 -11.64 22.83 6.53
C ALA A 243 -11.03 23.69 5.41
N THR A 244 -11.83 24.47 4.68
CA THR A 244 -11.29 25.35 3.62
C THR A 244 -10.53 26.57 4.15
N GLY A 245 -10.83 27.02 5.36
CA GLY A 245 -10.25 28.26 5.92
C GLY A 245 -9.02 28.04 6.80
N GLU A 246 -8.90 26.87 7.44
CA GLU A 246 -7.94 26.62 8.51
C GLU A 246 -7.10 25.35 8.34
N HIS A 247 -7.39 24.51 7.34
CA HIS A 247 -6.62 23.28 7.13
C HIS A 247 -5.18 23.58 6.65
N MET A 248 -4.22 22.76 7.08
CA MET A 248 -2.79 22.99 6.79
C MET A 248 -2.45 22.83 5.30
N ASN A 249 -3.16 21.95 4.61
CA ASN A 249 -3.09 21.82 3.16
C ASN A 249 -4.22 22.65 2.56
N ASP A 250 -3.88 23.55 1.63
CA ASP A 250 -4.85 24.37 0.89
C ASP A 250 -5.78 23.48 0.04
N VAL A 251 -6.89 23.02 0.62
CA VAL A 251 -7.92 22.26 -0.11
C VAL A 251 -8.94 23.23 -0.71
N SER A 252 -9.37 22.96 -1.94
CA SER A 252 -10.38 23.78 -2.60
C SER A 252 -11.80 23.36 -2.25
N TRP A 253 -12.74 24.31 -2.32
CA TRP A 253 -14.18 24.02 -2.29
C TRP A 253 -14.60 23.00 -3.35
N THR A 254 -13.94 23.01 -4.52
CA THR A 254 -14.21 22.05 -5.60
C THR A 254 -13.92 20.63 -5.15
N GLU A 255 -12.76 20.39 -4.53
CA GLU A 255 -12.37 19.06 -4.07
C GLU A 255 -13.31 18.54 -2.99
N LEU A 256 -13.59 19.35 -1.96
CA LEU A 256 -14.47 18.95 -0.86
C LEU A 256 -15.91 18.66 -1.34
N ILE A 257 -16.48 19.54 -2.18
CA ILE A 257 -17.83 19.33 -2.73
C ILE A 257 -17.85 18.09 -3.62
N SER A 258 -16.83 17.89 -4.48
CA SER A 258 -16.74 16.70 -5.33
C SER A 258 -16.65 15.43 -4.50
N GLY A 259 -15.84 15.41 -3.43
CA GLY A 259 -15.73 14.26 -2.53
C GLY A 259 -17.06 13.89 -1.85
N GLY A 260 -17.80 14.89 -1.35
CA GLY A 260 -19.11 14.66 -0.75
C GLY A 260 -20.15 14.14 -1.74
N LEU A 261 -20.17 14.67 -2.97
CA LEU A 261 -21.08 14.21 -4.03
C LEU A 261 -20.72 12.79 -4.53
N GLU A 262 -19.42 12.49 -4.65
CA GLU A 262 -18.94 11.15 -4.99
C GLU A 262 -19.36 10.13 -3.93
N ALA A 263 -19.29 10.47 -2.65
CA ALA A 263 -19.76 9.60 -1.58
C ALA A 263 -21.27 9.32 -1.66
N LEU A 264 -22.10 10.33 -1.97
CA LEU A 264 -23.54 10.13 -2.18
C LEU A 264 -23.86 9.28 -3.42
N ARG A 265 -23.07 9.42 -4.49
CA ARG A 265 -23.16 8.55 -5.67
C ARG A 265 -22.82 7.10 -5.31
N THR A 266 -21.79 6.89 -4.49
CA THR A 266 -21.41 5.55 -4.01
C THR A 266 -22.47 4.96 -3.10
N LEU A 267 -23.02 5.74 -2.15
CA LEU A 267 -24.12 5.32 -1.28
C LEU A 267 -25.28 4.74 -2.09
N GLN A 268 -25.69 5.42 -3.16
CA GLN A 268 -26.73 4.95 -4.06
C GLN A 268 -26.39 3.66 -4.80
N ALA A 269 -25.12 3.48 -5.17
CA ALA A 269 -24.66 2.40 -6.03
C ALA A 269 -24.49 1.06 -5.30
N VAL A 270 -24.68 1.01 -3.98
CA VAL A 270 -24.52 -0.21 -3.17
C VAL A 270 -25.90 -0.84 -2.90
N PRO A 271 -26.36 -1.85 -3.66
CA PRO A 271 -27.73 -2.35 -3.56
C PRO A 271 -28.04 -3.00 -2.21
N ALA A 272 -27.03 -3.57 -1.56
CA ALA A 272 -27.17 -4.26 -0.29
C ALA A 272 -27.61 -3.36 0.88
N ILE A 273 -27.44 -2.03 0.78
CA ILE A 273 -27.97 -1.12 1.81
C ILE A 273 -29.50 -1.08 1.86
N SER A 274 -30.17 -1.72 0.91
CA SER A 274 -31.59 -2.03 0.97
C SER A 274 -31.99 -2.89 2.17
N GLU A 275 -31.04 -3.57 2.82
CA GLU A 275 -31.20 -4.17 4.16
C GLU A 275 -31.82 -3.18 5.15
N THR A 276 -31.36 -1.92 5.11
CA THR A 276 -31.86 -0.83 5.97
C THR A 276 -32.81 0.10 5.22
N PHE A 277 -32.46 0.49 3.99
CA PHE A 277 -33.18 1.51 3.21
C PHE A 277 -33.93 0.89 2.02
N THR A 278 -35.07 0.27 2.28
CA THR A 278 -35.84 -0.47 1.26
C THR A 278 -36.19 0.34 0.01
N ASN A 279 -36.42 1.65 0.14
CA ASN A 279 -36.81 2.51 -0.99
C ASN A 279 -35.67 2.77 -1.99
N ILE A 280 -34.42 2.40 -1.67
CA ILE A 280 -33.30 2.53 -2.60
C ILE A 280 -33.37 1.55 -3.78
N THR A 281 -34.13 0.47 -3.64
CA THR A 281 -34.35 -0.51 -4.74
C THR A 281 -35.50 -0.11 -5.67
N ASN A 282 -36.24 0.96 -5.35
CA ASN A 282 -37.23 1.50 -6.26
C ASN A 282 -36.51 2.17 -7.44
N GLU A 283 -36.58 1.55 -8.62
CA GLU A 283 -35.86 1.99 -9.83
C GLU A 283 -36.16 3.44 -10.21
N GLU A 284 -37.42 3.88 -10.10
CA GLU A 284 -37.81 5.26 -10.46
C GLU A 284 -37.23 6.27 -9.46
N ALA A 285 -37.39 6.00 -8.15
CA ALA A 285 -36.85 6.85 -7.10
C ALA A 285 -35.32 6.91 -7.16
N ASN A 286 -34.67 5.76 -7.37
CA ASN A 286 -33.23 5.65 -7.51
C ASN A 286 -32.76 6.43 -8.74
N ALA A 287 -33.39 6.26 -9.91
CA ALA A 287 -33.03 7.02 -11.12
C ALA A 287 -33.16 8.55 -10.93
N VAL A 288 -34.19 9.02 -10.22
CA VAL A 288 -34.36 10.46 -9.90
C VAL A 288 -33.24 10.96 -8.99
N TRP A 289 -32.90 10.23 -7.94
CA TRP A 289 -31.77 10.56 -7.07
C TRP A 289 -30.44 10.55 -7.83
N HIS A 290 -30.25 9.57 -8.72
CA HIS A 290 -29.03 9.40 -9.50
C HIS A 290 -28.79 10.59 -10.43
N ALA A 291 -29.84 10.99 -11.14
CA ALA A 291 -29.79 12.12 -12.06
C ALA A 291 -29.45 13.41 -11.31
N ALA A 292 -30.05 13.63 -10.13
CA ALA A 292 -29.76 14.81 -9.33
C ALA A 292 -28.31 14.86 -8.83
N VAL A 293 -27.79 13.76 -8.25
CA VAL A 293 -26.40 13.71 -7.78
C VAL A 293 -25.42 13.88 -8.96
N SER A 294 -25.68 13.22 -10.10
CA SER A 294 -24.83 13.30 -11.29
C SER A 294 -24.81 14.70 -11.92
N GLU A 295 -25.94 15.40 -11.91
CA GLU A 295 -26.04 16.79 -12.34
C GLU A 295 -25.21 17.71 -11.43
N GLU A 296 -25.32 17.56 -10.10
CA GLU A 296 -24.51 18.35 -9.17
C GLU A 296 -23.01 18.07 -9.33
N ILE A 297 -22.60 16.81 -9.55
CA ILE A 297 -21.20 16.47 -9.84
C ILE A 297 -20.73 17.23 -11.08
N SER A 298 -21.49 17.19 -12.16
CA SER A 298 -21.12 17.80 -13.44
C SER A 298 -21.10 19.32 -13.40
N SER A 299 -22.00 19.93 -12.64
CA SER A 299 -22.24 21.38 -12.64
C SER A 299 -21.56 22.13 -11.49
N SER A 300 -21.15 21.45 -10.41
CA SER A 300 -20.54 22.07 -9.22
C SER A 300 -19.33 22.96 -9.55
N SER A 301 -18.44 22.50 -10.42
CA SER A 301 -17.24 23.25 -10.83
C SER A 301 -17.57 24.56 -11.56
N GLU A 302 -18.65 24.59 -12.33
CA GLU A 302 -19.12 25.80 -13.01
C GLU A 302 -19.75 26.78 -12.03
N TYR A 303 -20.54 26.30 -11.06
CA TYR A 303 -21.11 27.15 -10.00
C TYR A 303 -20.02 27.89 -9.23
N LEU A 304 -18.92 27.19 -8.91
CA LEU A 304 -17.80 27.72 -8.14
C LEU A 304 -17.00 28.81 -8.86
N LYS A 305 -17.15 28.97 -10.19
CA LYS A 305 -16.54 30.08 -10.94
C LYS A 305 -17.22 31.42 -10.65
N HIS A 306 -18.50 31.40 -10.28
CA HIS A 306 -19.34 32.61 -10.19
C HIS A 306 -19.93 32.84 -8.79
N ILE A 307 -19.89 31.83 -7.91
CA ILE A 307 -20.56 31.84 -6.61
C ILE A 307 -19.58 31.41 -5.51
N PRO A 308 -19.55 32.09 -4.34
CA PRO A 308 -18.72 31.66 -3.22
C PRO A 308 -19.00 30.22 -2.77
N GLY A 309 -17.96 29.46 -2.48
CA GLY A 309 -18.05 28.01 -2.21
C GLY A 309 -19.05 27.61 -1.13
N LYS A 310 -19.05 28.30 0.02
CA LYS A 310 -20.05 28.09 1.08
C LYS A 310 -21.50 28.23 0.60
N ARG A 311 -21.75 29.20 -0.29
CA ARG A 311 -23.09 29.41 -0.86
C ARG A 311 -23.44 28.32 -1.87
N VAL A 312 -22.48 27.87 -2.68
CA VAL A 312 -22.66 26.71 -3.58
C VAL A 312 -23.01 25.47 -2.77
N LEU A 313 -22.26 25.16 -1.71
CA LEU A 313 -22.52 24.02 -0.83
C LEU A 313 -23.96 24.05 -0.28
N ILE A 314 -24.38 25.16 0.31
CA ILE A 314 -25.74 25.30 0.87
C ILE A 314 -26.81 25.06 -0.21
N GLN A 315 -26.60 25.58 -1.42
CA GLN A 315 -27.54 25.42 -2.53
C GLN A 315 -27.62 23.98 -3.02
N ILE A 316 -26.47 23.29 -3.13
CA ILE A 316 -26.38 21.87 -3.49
C ILE A 316 -27.13 21.03 -2.44
N LEU A 317 -26.81 21.20 -1.16
CA LEU A 317 -27.42 20.43 -0.08
C LEU A 317 -28.94 20.62 -0.03
N ASN A 318 -29.45 21.84 -0.22
CA ASN A 318 -30.90 22.07 -0.28
C ASN A 318 -31.55 21.31 -1.42
N ARG A 319 -31.00 21.40 -2.64
CA ARG A 319 -31.55 20.69 -3.81
C ARG A 319 -31.53 19.18 -3.62
N LEU A 320 -30.44 18.64 -3.10
CA LEU A 320 -30.34 17.21 -2.82
C LEU A 320 -31.34 16.78 -1.75
N LEU A 321 -31.46 17.48 -0.62
CA LEU A 321 -32.43 17.12 0.42
C LEU A 321 -33.89 17.18 -0.09
N ASP A 322 -34.21 18.19 -0.91
CA ASP A 322 -35.53 18.30 -1.55
C ASP A 322 -35.80 17.13 -2.50
N VAL A 323 -34.83 16.77 -3.36
CA VAL A 323 -34.94 15.62 -4.27
C VAL A 323 -35.06 14.32 -3.50
N ASN A 324 -34.25 14.12 -2.46
CA ASN A 324 -34.31 12.94 -1.60
C ASN A 324 -35.71 12.73 -1.01
N GLN A 325 -36.32 13.79 -0.47
CA GLN A 325 -37.67 13.72 0.10
C GLN A 325 -38.72 13.28 -0.94
N ALA A 326 -38.52 13.66 -2.20
CA ALA A 326 -39.37 13.28 -3.33
C ALA A 326 -39.03 11.92 -3.95
N SER A 327 -37.88 11.32 -3.65
CA SER A 327 -37.36 10.10 -4.30
C SER A 327 -37.04 8.97 -3.31
N VAL A 328 -35.76 8.75 -2.99
CA VAL A 328 -35.24 7.62 -2.20
C VAL A 328 -35.54 7.73 -0.71
N LYS A 329 -35.87 8.93 -0.20
CA LYS A 329 -36.35 9.17 1.18
C LYS A 329 -35.41 8.62 2.25
N LEU A 330 -34.10 8.75 2.04
CA LEU A 330 -33.11 8.47 3.05
C LEU A 330 -33.24 9.46 4.23
N PRO A 331 -32.94 9.06 5.46
CA PRO A 331 -32.84 9.99 6.58
C PRO A 331 -31.85 11.11 6.27
N GLU A 332 -32.19 12.37 6.58
CA GLU A 332 -31.33 13.51 6.25
C GLU A 332 -29.93 13.37 6.88
N GLY A 333 -29.86 12.87 8.12
CA GLY A 333 -28.59 12.62 8.81
C GLY A 333 -27.66 11.67 8.05
N VAL A 334 -28.19 10.66 7.35
CA VAL A 334 -27.40 9.76 6.48
C VAL A 334 -26.78 10.56 5.34
N ILE A 335 -27.57 11.35 4.61
CA ILE A 335 -27.08 12.15 3.48
C ILE A 335 -26.00 13.13 3.96
N LEU A 336 -26.24 13.81 5.07
CA LEU A 336 -25.31 14.81 5.61
C LEU A 336 -24.01 14.17 6.11
N ARG A 337 -24.09 13.02 6.78
CA ARG A 337 -22.92 12.27 7.25
C ARG A 337 -22.07 11.78 6.09
N GLU A 338 -22.68 11.05 5.15
CA GLU A 338 -21.94 10.49 4.00
C GLU A 338 -21.35 11.59 3.10
N PHE A 339 -22.07 12.70 2.90
CA PHE A 339 -21.50 13.84 2.19
C PHE A 339 -20.30 14.44 2.96
N GLY A 340 -20.43 14.59 4.28
CA GLY A 340 -19.38 15.16 5.12
C GLY A 340 -18.12 14.30 5.16
N ASP A 341 -18.28 13.00 5.41
CA ASP A 341 -17.18 12.04 5.46
C ASP A 341 -16.50 11.92 4.08
N GLY A 342 -17.30 11.91 3.00
CA GLY A 342 -16.81 11.99 1.62
C GLY A 342 -16.03 13.26 1.32
N ALA A 343 -16.49 14.42 1.79
CA ALA A 343 -15.77 15.68 1.64
C ALA A 343 -14.43 15.66 2.39
N MET A 344 -14.42 15.20 3.64
CA MET A 344 -13.20 15.14 4.46
C MET A 344 -12.19 14.10 3.97
N SER A 345 -12.62 13.07 3.24
CA SER A 345 -11.71 12.10 2.60
C SER A 345 -10.71 12.73 1.61
N LYS A 346 -10.98 13.95 1.12
CA LYS A 346 -10.07 14.69 0.24
C LYS A 346 -8.97 15.44 1.01
N LEU A 347 -9.04 15.44 2.33
CA LEU A 347 -8.00 15.94 3.21
C LEU A 347 -7.01 14.83 3.55
N ASP A 348 -6.15 15.09 4.53
CA ASP A 348 -5.28 14.05 5.07
C ASP A 348 -6.08 13.03 5.91
N ARG A 349 -5.48 11.85 6.12
CA ARG A 349 -6.10 10.72 6.84
C ARG A 349 -6.49 10.99 8.30
N TYR A 350 -6.05 12.10 8.89
CA TYR A 350 -6.38 12.48 10.27
C TYR A 350 -7.45 13.57 10.36
N SER A 351 -7.94 14.06 9.22
CA SER A 351 -9.00 15.06 9.15
C SER A 351 -10.37 14.40 9.02
N GLY A 352 -11.32 14.84 9.83
CA GLY A 352 -12.68 14.30 9.87
C GLY A 352 -13.64 15.22 10.61
N ILE A 353 -14.93 14.99 10.43
CA ILE A 353 -15.98 15.66 11.21
C ILE A 353 -16.21 14.82 12.47
N ILE A 354 -16.12 15.46 13.64
CA ILE A 354 -16.56 14.83 14.89
C ILE A 354 -18.08 14.97 14.96
N TRP A 355 -18.78 13.87 14.76
CA TRP A 355 -20.25 13.80 14.74
C TRP A 355 -20.85 13.70 16.16
N PRO A 356 -22.15 13.97 16.35
CA PRO A 356 -22.79 13.97 17.68
C PRO A 356 -22.61 12.69 18.50
N ASP A 357 -22.57 11.52 17.84
CA ASP A 357 -22.37 10.21 18.46
C ASP A 357 -20.94 9.99 18.99
N GLU A 358 -19.99 10.82 18.57
CA GLU A 358 -18.58 10.70 18.90
C GLU A 358 -18.17 11.59 20.10
N TYR A 359 -19.14 12.25 20.75
CA TYR A 359 -18.95 13.16 21.90
C TYR A 359 -19.13 12.53 23.28
#